data_AF-A0A925YA63-F1
#
_entry.id   AF-A0A925YA63-F1
#
_cell.length_a   1.000
_cell.length_b   1.000
_cell.length_c   1.000
_cell.angle_alpha   90.00
_cell.angle_beta   90.00
_cell.angle_gamma   90.00
#
_symmetry.space_group_name_H-M   'P 1'
#
loop_
_entity.id
_entity.type
_entity.pdbx_description
1 polymer ?
#
loop_
_entity_poly.entity_id
_entity_poly.type
_entity_poly.pdbx_seq_one_letter_code
_entity_poly.pdbx_strand_id
1 'polypeptide(L)' 'MKRRVTDEGAVNGPVPHEFGIRPEHPWQAQEAEASLSGAILVTEELGETTIVHLDVGGSPVAAKLPGEVRLRRGIPCT' A
#
# COMPACT_ATOMS: atom_id res chain seq x y z
N MET A 1 -5.92 11.43 -18.63
CA MET A 1 -7.32 11.17 -19.01
C MET A 1 -8.10 10.84 -17.74
N LYS A 2 -8.75 11.83 -17.09
CA LYS A 2 -9.54 11.61 -15.86
C LYS A 2 -10.97 11.24 -16.28
N ARG A 3 -11.42 10.02 -15.99
CA ARG A 3 -12.81 9.60 -16.27
C ARG A 3 -13.76 10.36 -15.35
N ARG A 4 -14.81 10.96 -15.92
CA ARG A 4 -15.97 11.43 -15.16
C ARG A 4 -16.80 10.20 -14.77
N VAL A 5 -17.15 10.10 -13.49
CA VAL A 5 -18.19 9.19 -13.02
C VAL A 5 -19.52 9.89 -13.30
N THR A 6 -20.32 9.33 -14.21
CA THR A 6 -21.74 9.66 -14.35
C THR A 6 -22.50 8.72 -13.42
N ASP A 7 -23.17 9.29 -12.43
CA ASP A 7 -24.06 8.58 -11.50
C ASP A 7 -25.35 8.20 -12.25
N GLU A 8 -25.39 6.99 -12.79
CA GLU A 8 -26.63 6.38 -13.27
C GLU A 8 -26.97 5.16 -12.43
N GLY A 9 -27.98 5.31 -11.58
CA GLY A 9 -28.70 4.21 -10.92
C GLY A 9 -28.15 3.83 -9.54
N ALA A 10 -28.82 4.30 -8.49
CA ALA A 10 -28.52 3.92 -7.11
C ALA A 10 -28.76 2.42 -6.88
N VAL A 11 -27.70 1.64 -6.99
CA VAL A 11 -27.62 0.29 -6.46
C VAL A 11 -27.41 0.38 -4.95
N ASN A 12 -28.38 -0.08 -4.15
CA ASN A 12 -28.27 -0.19 -2.68
C ASN A 12 -27.35 -1.36 -2.29
N GLY A 13 -26.06 -1.21 -2.57
CA GLY A 13 -24.99 -2.10 -2.16
C GLY A 13 -23.71 -1.30 -1.89
N PRO A 14 -22.71 -1.87 -1.20
CA PRO A 14 -21.44 -1.19 -1.01
C PRO A 14 -20.83 -0.87 -2.38
N VAL A 15 -20.67 0.43 -2.65
CA VAL A 15 -19.99 0.89 -3.86
C VAL A 15 -18.49 0.71 -3.63
N PRO A 16 -17.76 -0.01 -4.50
CA PRO A 16 -16.32 -0.13 -4.34
C PRO A 16 -15.67 1.25 -4.45
N HIS A 17 -14.86 1.59 -3.44
CA HIS A 17 -14.08 2.81 -3.42
C HIS A 17 -12.61 2.50 -3.67
N GLU A 18 -11.94 3.36 -4.43
CA GLU A 18 -10.50 3.28 -4.66
C GLU A 18 -9.80 4.31 -3.76
N PHE A 19 -8.81 3.85 -2.98
CA PHE A 19 -7.98 4.70 -2.13
C PHE A 19 -6.58 4.78 -2.70
N GLY A 20 -6.13 6.00 -2.99
CA GLY A 20 -4.78 6.27 -3.45
C GLY A 20 -3.94 6.92 -2.36
N ILE A 21 -2.77 6.34 -2.07
CA ILE A 21 -1.75 6.92 -1.19
C ILE A 21 -0.42 6.97 -1.93
N ARG A 22 0.37 8.02 -1.69
CA ARG A 22 1.72 8.13 -2.28
C ARG A 22 2.69 7.22 -1.55
N PRO A 23 3.68 6.59 -2.22
CA PRO A 23 4.62 5.68 -1.57
C PRO A 23 5.43 6.29 -0.42
N GLU A 24 5.66 7.60 -0.41
CA GLU A 24 6.36 8.33 0.64
C GLU A 24 5.51 8.66 1.89
N HIS A 25 4.21 8.34 1.86
CA HIS A 25 3.31 8.62 2.98
C HIS A 25 3.09 7.44 3.94
N PRO A 26 3.18 6.15 3.54
CA PRO A 26 3.25 5.05 4.49
C PRO A 26 4.50 5.09 5.35
N TRP A 27 4.35 4.67 6.60
CA TRP A 27 5.44 4.39 7.53
C TRP A 27 5.21 3.02 8.16
N GLN A 28 6.24 2.48 8.82
CA GLN A 28 6.10 1.24 9.57
C GLN A 28 5.24 1.49 10.80
N ALA A 29 4.08 0.84 10.85
CA ALA A 29 3.08 1.12 11.88
C ALA A 29 3.48 0.56 13.25
N GLN A 30 3.03 1.23 14.31
CA GLN A 30 3.02 0.67 15.67
C GLN A 30 1.71 -0.09 15.93
N GLU A 31 1.69 -1.00 16.91
CA GLU A 31 0.54 -1.90 17.17
C GLU A 31 -0.79 -1.15 17.48
N ALA A 32 -0.70 0.10 17.92
CA ALA A 32 -1.87 0.94 18.23
C ALA A 32 -2.40 1.78 17.05
N GLU A 33 -1.80 1.67 15.86
CA GLU A 33 -2.13 2.49 14.70
C GLU A 33 -3.04 1.75 13.71
N ALA A 34 -3.89 2.51 13.01
CA ALA A 34 -4.62 1.98 11.87
C ALA A 34 -3.60 1.60 10.78
N SER A 35 -3.60 0.33 10.37
CA SER A 35 -2.56 -0.23 9.53
C SER A 35 -3.10 -1.03 8.36
N LEU A 36 -2.27 -1.13 7.30
CA LEU A 36 -2.50 -1.99 6.15
C LEU A 36 -1.45 -3.09 6.22
N SER A 37 -1.90 -4.33 6.41
CA SER A 37 -1.00 -5.48 6.45
C SER A 37 -0.96 -6.19 5.10
N GLY A 38 0.25 -6.59 4.69
CA GLY A 38 0.46 -7.28 3.43
C GLY A 38 1.71 -8.16 3.43
N ALA A 39 1.79 -9.06 2.45
CA ALA A 39 2.99 -9.89 2.26
C ALA A 39 4.02 -9.13 1.42
N ILE A 40 5.28 -9.13 1.85
CA ILE A 40 6.35 -8.50 1.06
C ILE A 40 6.56 -9.27 -0.24
N LEU A 41 6.43 -8.56 -1.37
CA LEU A 41 6.69 -9.07 -2.72
C LEU A 41 8.17 -8.90 -3.10
N VAL A 42 8.68 -7.67 -2.98
CA VAL A 42 10.07 -7.31 -3.28
C VAL A 42 10.50 -6.07 -2.50
N THR A 43 11.80 -5.97 -2.23
CA THR A 43 12.47 -4.83 -1.62
C THR A 43 13.55 -4.30 -2.56
N GLU A 44 13.58 -3.00 -2.78
CA GLU A 44 14.60 -2.31 -3.56
C GLU A 44 15.47 -1.45 -2.64
N GLU A 45 16.74 -1.81 -2.47
CA GLU A 45 17.70 -1.07 -1.65
C GLU A 45 18.37 0.01 -2.51
N LEU A 46 18.10 1.29 -2.21
CA LEU A 46 18.57 2.45 -2.98
C LEU A 46 19.54 3.33 -2.18
N GLY A 47 20.23 2.75 -1.20
CA GLY A 47 21.12 3.44 -0.27
C GLY A 47 20.34 4.09 0.88
N GLU A 48 19.97 5.35 0.72
CA GLU A 48 19.31 6.15 1.76
C GLU A 48 17.81 5.82 1.92
N THR A 49 17.29 4.96 1.05
CA THR A 49 15.88 4.64 0.93
C THR A 49 15.74 3.17 0.55
N THR A 50 14.69 2.54 1.07
CA THR A 50 14.21 1.24 0.61
C THR A 50 12.79 1.38 0.06
N ILE A 51 12.52 0.86 -1.14
CA ILE A 51 11.15 0.73 -1.65
C ILE A 51 10.68 -0.70 -1.37
N VAL A 52 9.57 -0.82 -0.65
CA VAL A 52 8.95 -2.10 -0.30
C VAL A 52 7.65 -2.23 -1.08
N HIS A 53 7.52 -3.31 -1.84
CA HIS A 53 6.27 -3.65 -2.52
C HIS A 53 5.55 -4.74 -1.72
N LEU A 54 4.30 -4.48 -1.38
CA LEU A 54 3.44 -5.33 -0.55
C LEU A 54 2.25 -5.80 -1.38
N ASP A 55 1.85 -7.06 -1.19
CA ASP A 55 0.55 -7.55 -1.62
C ASP A 55 -0.47 -7.28 -0.50
N VAL A 56 -1.37 -6.33 -0.75
CA VAL A 56 -2.46 -5.97 0.15
C VAL A 56 -3.77 -6.39 -0.51
N GLY A 57 -4.28 -7.55 -0.10
CA GLY A 57 -5.56 -8.07 -0.61
C GLY A 57 -5.59 -8.31 -2.12
N GLY A 58 -4.47 -8.74 -2.72
CA GLY A 58 -4.34 -8.97 -4.17
C GLY A 58 -3.95 -7.74 -4.97
N SER A 59 -3.71 -6.59 -4.31
CA SER A 59 -3.28 -5.34 -4.93
C SER A 59 -1.88 -4.96 -4.51
N PRO A 60 -0.97 -4.63 -5.45
CA PRO A 60 0.37 -4.18 -5.12
C PRO A 60 0.34 -2.75 -4.57
N VAL A 61 0.95 -2.56 -3.39
CA VAL A 61 1.13 -1.26 -2.74
C VAL A 61 2.63 -1.03 -2.52
N ALA A 62 3.11 0.16 -2.87
CA ALA A 62 4.50 0.56 -2.63
C ALA A 62 4.62 1.48 -1.41
N ALA A 63 5.62 1.22 -0.56
CA ALA A 63 6.01 2.06 0.56
C ALA A 63 7.49 2.41 0.45
N LYS A 64 7.82 3.70 0.62
CA LYS A 64 9.19 4.22 0.63
C LYS A 64 9.61 4.45 2.07
N LEU A 65 10.56 3.65 2.54
CA LEU A 65 11.07 3.69 3.92
C LEU A 65 12.47 4.34 3.97
N PRO A 66 12.81 5.06 5.06
CA PRO A 66 14.13 5.63 5.23
C PRO A 66 15.18 4.55 5.55
N GLY A 67 16.36 4.69 4.94
CA GLY A 67 17.53 3.84 5.18
C GLY A 67 17.46 2.44 4.55
N GLU A 68 18.39 1.58 4.98
CA GLU A 68 18.42 0.16 4.63
C GLU A 68 17.44 -0.63 5.50
N VAL A 69 16.28 -0.98 4.95
CA VAL A 69 15.30 -1.81 5.65
C VAL A 69 15.40 -3.24 5.14
N ARG A 70 15.96 -4.12 5.99
CA ARG A 70 16.16 -5.54 5.66
C ARG A 70 14.90 -6.36 5.94
N LEU A 71 13.92 -6.27 5.04
CA LEU A 71 12.75 -7.11 5.07
C LEU A 71 12.91 -8.32 4.15
N ARG A 72 12.26 -9.44 4.46
CA ARG A 72 12.31 -10.66 3.64
C ARG A 72 10.99 -10.86 2.93
N ARG A 73 11.07 -11.26 1.65
CA ARG A 73 9.91 -11.67 0.85
C ARG A 73 9.07 -12.72 1.60
N GLY A 74 7.74 -12.58 1.51
CA GLY A 74 6.77 -13.51 2.10
C GLY A 74 6.53 -13.30 3.59
N ILE A 75 7.25 -12.40 4.25
CA ILE A 75 6.99 -12.03 5.63
C ILE A 75 5.84 -10.99 5.67
N PRO A 76 4.89 -11.12 6.60
CA PRO A 76 3.91 -10.07 6.86
C PRO A 76 4.60 -8.77 7.30
N CYS A 77 4.17 -7.66 6.72
CA CYS A 77 4.57 -6.32 7.12
C CYS A 77 3.31 -5.50 7.39
N THR A 78 3.39 -4.60 8.37
CA THR A 78 2.30 -3.77 8.86
C THR A 78 2.75 -2.33 8.98
#